data_AF-A0A7S2G285-F1
#
_entry.id   AF-A0A7S2G285-F1
#
_cell.length_a   1.000
_cell.length_b   1.000
_cell.length_c   1.000
_cell.angle_alpha   90.00
_cell.angle_beta   90.00
_cell.angle_gamma   90.00
#
_symmetry.space_group_name_H-M   'P 1'
#
loop_
_entity.id
_entity.type
_entity.pdbx_description
1 polymer ?
#
loop_
_entity_poly.entity_id
_entity_poly.type
_entity_poly.pdbx_seq_one_letter_code
_entity_poly.pdbx_strand_id
1 'polypeptide(L)'
;MEFYLAAEGLVGAGAEDTSVEVIKKCYSRFLCEGAPSLVSGLDVGTRKAVLDALVESESDGDVAAALQRLGEAQDATYQLMRSGFWYRFLACDDGKRLVFNE
;
A
#
# COMPACT_ATOMS: atom_id res chain seq x y z
N MET A 1 0.46 -1.89 -7.99
CA MET A 1 -0.71 -2.79 -7.89
C MET A 1 -0.52 -3.85 -6.82
N GLU A 2 0.62 -4.56 -6.79
CA GLU A 2 0.87 -5.62 -5.77
C GLU A 2 0.73 -5.15 -4.32
N PHE A 3 1.36 -4.03 -3.94
CA PHE A 3 1.20 -3.47 -2.60
C PHE A 3 -0.25 -3.15 -2.25
N TYR A 4 -1.00 -2.55 -3.18
CA TYR A 4 -2.41 -2.19 -2.96
C TYR A 4 -3.25 -3.42 -2.61
N LEU A 5 -3.09 -4.52 -3.36
CA LEU A 5 -3.83 -5.76 -3.11
C LEU A 5 -3.40 -6.42 -1.78
N ALA A 6 -2.10 -6.38 -1.47
CA ALA A 6 -1.59 -6.90 -0.20
C ALA A 6 -2.12 -6.11 1.00
N ALA A 7 -2.16 -4.78 0.89
CA ALA A 7 -2.71 -3.90 1.92
C ALA A 7 -4.23 -4.07 2.05
N GLU A 8 -4.98 -4.14 0.94
CA GLU A 8 -6.43 -4.37 0.94
C GLU A 8 -6.80 -5.64 1.71
N GLY A 9 -6.06 -6.73 1.51
CA GLY A 9 -6.29 -7.98 2.23
C GLY A 9 -6.11 -7.86 3.75
N LEU A 10 -5.19 -7.00 4.21
CA LEU A 10 -4.93 -6.79 5.64
C LEU A 10 -5.92 -5.79 6.25
N VAL A 11 -6.15 -4.67 5.57
CA VAL A 11 -7.09 -3.63 6.00
C VAL A 11 -8.52 -4.17 6.03
N GLY A 12 -8.90 -4.95 5.01
CA GLY A 12 -10.22 -5.59 4.93
C GLY A 12 -10.44 -6.71 5.95
N ALA A 13 -9.39 -7.42 6.37
CA ALA A 13 -9.47 -8.40 7.46
C ALA A 13 -9.65 -7.71 8.83
N GLY A 14 -9.08 -6.51 9.00
CA GLY A 14 -9.19 -5.74 10.24
C GLY A 14 -8.24 -6.23 11.33
N ALA A 15 -8.27 -5.55 12.48
CA ALA A 15 -7.31 -5.73 13.56
C ALA A 15 -7.47 -7.06 14.32
N GLU A 16 -8.68 -7.62 14.35
CA GLU A 16 -8.96 -8.89 15.05
C GLU A 16 -8.32 -10.09 14.34
N ASP A 17 -8.20 -10.02 13.00
CA ASP A 17 -7.68 -11.10 12.15
C ASP A 17 -6.26 -10.84 11.62
N THR A 18 -5.62 -9.75 12.04
CA THR A 18 -4.28 -9.35 11.59
C THR A 18 -3.30 -9.28 12.76
N SER A 19 -2.04 -9.64 12.51
CA SER A 19 -0.94 -9.46 13.47
C SER A 19 0.08 -8.44 12.98
N VAL A 20 0.80 -7.83 13.92
CA VAL A 20 1.88 -6.87 13.64
C VAL A 20 2.94 -7.51 12.72
N GLU A 21 3.27 -8.78 12.91
CA GLU A 21 4.23 -9.52 12.07
C GLU A 21 3.82 -9.57 10.60
N VAL A 22 2.52 -9.71 10.32
CA VAL A 22 2.01 -9.75 8.94
C VAL A 22 2.11 -8.37 8.31
N ILE A 23 1.78 -7.31 9.06
CA ILE A 23 1.93 -5.91 8.62
C ILE A 23 3.42 -5.60 8.37
N LYS A 24 4.32 -6.07 9.24
CA LYS A 24 5.78 -5.95 9.06
C LYS A 24 6.30 -6.64 7.81
N LYS A 25 5.77 -7.83 7.47
CA LYS A 25 6.09 -8.51 6.20
C LYS A 25 5.64 -7.69 5.00
N CYS A 26 4.46 -7.07 5.08
CA CYS A 26 4.00 -6.14 4.04
C CYS A 26 4.93 -4.92 3.93
N TYR A 27 5.25 -4.28 5.06
CA TYR A 27 6.15 -3.13 5.12
C TYR A 27 7.55 -3.44 4.54
N SER A 28 8.19 -4.51 4.99
CA SER A 28 9.52 -4.92 4.53
C SER A 28 9.57 -5.27 3.04
N ARG A 29 8.48 -5.75 2.46
CA ARG A 29 8.40 -6.10 1.03
C ARG A 29 8.15 -4.90 0.12
N PHE A 30 7.39 -3.91 0.57
CA PHE A 30 6.86 -2.86 -0.30
C PHE A 30 7.19 -1.42 0.11
N LEU A 31 7.50 -1.16 1.39
CA LEU A 31 7.61 0.19 1.94
C LEU A 31 9.01 0.49 2.50
N CYS A 32 9.70 -0.50 3.04
CA CYS A 32 11.05 -0.34 3.58
C CYS A 32 12.04 0.13 2.49
N GLU A 33 13.02 0.93 2.88
CA GLU A 33 14.09 1.31 1.95
C GLU A 33 14.88 0.07 1.52
N GLY A 34 15.12 -0.06 0.20
CA GLY A 34 15.74 -1.26 -0.37
C GLY A 34 14.80 -2.47 -0.45
N ALA A 35 13.50 -2.31 -0.18
CA ALA A 35 12.53 -3.39 -0.32
C ALA A 35 12.49 -3.94 -1.76
N PRO A 36 12.35 -5.26 -1.94
CA PRO A 36 12.40 -5.91 -3.26
C PRO A 36 11.31 -5.42 -4.21
N SER A 37 10.18 -4.96 -3.68
CA SER A 37 9.04 -4.46 -4.44
C SER A 37 8.67 -3.04 -3.97
N LEU A 38 9.67 -2.21 -3.65
CA LEU A 38 9.47 -0.86 -3.13
C LEU A 38 8.51 -0.02 -3.99
N VAL A 39 7.50 0.57 -3.34
CA VAL A 39 6.60 1.55 -3.96
C VAL A 39 7.32 2.88 -4.09
N SER A 40 8.05 3.06 -5.19
CA SER A 40 8.96 4.20 -5.40
C SER A 40 8.28 5.57 -5.48
N GLY A 41 6.98 5.62 -5.78
CA GLY A 41 6.22 6.87 -5.86
C GLY A 41 5.66 7.36 -4.53
N LEU A 42 5.73 6.55 -3.48
CA LEU A 42 5.20 6.90 -2.16
C LEU A 42 6.21 7.73 -1.39
N ASP A 43 5.76 8.84 -0.79
CA ASP A 43 6.65 9.73 -0.06
C ASP A 43 7.24 9.06 1.19
N VAL A 44 8.35 9.61 1.66
CA VAL A 44 9.08 9.09 2.83
C VAL A 44 8.26 9.28 4.11
N GLY A 45 7.45 10.33 4.19
CA GLY A 45 6.63 10.65 5.36
C GLY A 45 5.57 9.58 5.62
N THR A 46 4.82 9.19 4.58
CA THR A 46 3.83 8.11 4.69
C THR A 46 4.47 6.78 5.05
N ARG A 47 5.62 6.43 4.46
CA ARG A 47 6.36 5.22 4.83
C ARG A 47 6.84 5.26 6.28
N LYS A 48 7.31 6.41 6.75
CA LYS A 48 7.74 6.58 8.13
C LYS A 48 6.56 6.46 9.10
N ALA A 49 5.40 7.03 8.79
CA ALA A 49 4.21 6.91 9.64
C ALA A 49 3.78 5.45 9.84
N VAL A 50 3.89 4.60 8.81
CA VAL A 50 3.63 3.15 8.95
C VAL A 50 4.68 2.48 9.85
N LEU A 51 5.96 2.86 9.72
CA LEU A 51 7.03 2.32 10.55
C LEU A 51 6.87 2.72 12.02
N ASP A 52 6.58 3.98 12.29
CA ASP A 52 6.40 4.51 13.64
C ASP A 52 5.23 3.78 14.33
N ALA A 53 4.09 3.63 13.62
CA ALA A 53 2.96 2.86 14.13
C ALA A 53 3.30 1.37 14.34
N LEU A 54 4.10 0.75 13.48
CA LEU A 54 4.55 -0.63 13.67
C LEU A 54 5.42 -0.81 14.93
N VAL A 55 6.26 0.18 15.26
CA VAL A 55 7.09 0.16 16.48
C VAL A 55 6.24 0.36 17.73
N GLU A 56 5.26 1.26 17.67
CA GLU A 56 4.30 1.50 18.76
C GLU A 56 3.43 0.24 19.00
N SER A 57 2.90 -0.36 17.94
CA SER A 57 2.10 -1.59 18.00
C SER A 57 2.83 -2.78 18.62
N GLU A 58 4.16 -2.88 18.48
CA GLU A 58 4.94 -3.93 19.16
C GLU A 58 5.03 -3.73 20.67
N SER A 59 5.00 -2.48 21.12
CA SER A 59 5.12 -2.14 22.53
C SER A 59 3.78 -2.29 23.24
N ASP A 60 2.70 -1.84 22.59
CA ASP A 60 1.37 -1.72 23.19
C ASP A 60 0.41 -2.85 22.78
N GLY A 61 0.79 -3.66 21.78
CA GLY A 61 -0.07 -4.71 21.22
C GLY A 61 -1.23 -4.19 20.35
N ASP A 62 -1.27 -2.88 20.08
CA ASP A 62 -2.35 -2.25 19.31
C ASP A 62 -2.10 -2.37 17.79
N VAL A 63 -2.70 -3.38 17.18
CA VAL A 63 -2.62 -3.61 15.72
C VAL A 63 -3.42 -2.56 14.92
N ALA A 64 -4.44 -1.94 15.52
CA ALA A 64 -5.37 -1.06 14.80
C ALA A 64 -4.67 0.19 14.27
N ALA A 65 -3.78 0.78 15.06
CA ALA A 65 -2.98 1.94 14.65
C ALA A 65 -2.09 1.62 13.43
N ALA A 66 -1.37 0.49 13.46
CA ALA A 66 -0.54 0.06 12.33
C ALA A 66 -1.36 -0.24 11.07
N LEU A 67 -2.53 -0.88 11.21
CA LEU A 67 -3.44 -1.11 10.09
C LEU A 67 -3.99 0.18 9.50
N GLN A 68 -4.37 1.14 10.34
CA GLN A 68 -4.85 2.44 9.87
C GLN A 68 -3.77 3.13 9.04
N ARG A 69 -2.52 3.19 9.52
CA ARG A 69 -1.41 3.78 8.75
C ARG A 69 -1.12 3.03 7.47
N LEU A 70 -1.23 1.69 7.48
CA LEU A 70 -1.11 0.89 6.28
C LEU A 70 -2.20 1.24 5.25
N GLY A 71 -3.43 1.48 5.69
CA GLY A 71 -4.55 1.96 4.86
C GLY A 71 -4.28 3.34 4.26
N GLU A 72 -3.74 4.28 5.03
CA GLU A 72 -3.33 5.60 4.49
C GLU A 72 -2.28 5.45 3.38
N ALA A 73 -1.30 4.56 3.56
CA ALA A 73 -0.30 4.25 2.53
C ALA A 73 -0.90 3.56 1.30
N GLN A 74 -1.89 2.70 1.50
CA GLN A 74 -2.66 2.06 0.44
C GLN A 74 -3.41 3.09 -0.40
N ASP A 75 -4.13 4.01 0.23
CA ASP A 75 -4.88 5.07 -0.43
C ASP A 75 -3.95 5.99 -1.24
N ALA A 76 -2.83 6.40 -0.65
CA ALA A 76 -1.82 7.18 -1.35
C ALA A 76 -1.29 6.43 -2.59
N THR A 77 -1.04 5.12 -2.47
CA THR A 77 -0.64 4.29 -3.61
C THR A 77 -1.73 4.21 -4.68
N TYR A 78 -3.00 4.12 -4.29
CA TYR A 78 -4.12 4.16 -5.22
C TYR A 78 -4.16 5.49 -5.99
N GLN A 79 -3.97 6.62 -5.31
CA GLN A 79 -3.91 7.93 -5.99
C GLN A 79 -2.74 8.04 -6.98
N LEU A 80 -1.58 7.47 -6.66
CA LEU A 80 -0.45 7.40 -7.59
C LEU A 80 -0.77 6.56 -8.84
N MET A 81 -1.43 5.41 -8.65
CA MET A 81 -1.86 4.57 -9.76
C MET A 81 -2.91 5.29 -10.62
N ARG A 82 -3.88 5.97 -10.00
CA ARG A 82 -4.92 6.71 -10.70
C ARG A 82 -4.39 7.93 -11.46
N SER A 83 -3.43 8.66 -10.90
CA SER A 83 -2.87 9.87 -11.53
C SER A 83 -1.83 9.59 -12.62
N GLY A 84 -1.12 8.46 -12.56
CA GLY A 84 -0.07 8.13 -13.53
C GLY A 84 -0.37 6.93 -14.43
N PHE A 85 -0.88 5.85 -13.85
CA PHE A 85 -1.06 4.57 -14.54
C PHE A 85 -2.34 4.54 -15.39
N TRP A 86 -3.43 5.12 -14.88
CA TRP A 86 -4.70 5.20 -15.63
C TRP A 86 -4.56 6.00 -16.92
N TYR A 87 -3.89 7.16 -16.88
CA TYR A 87 -3.63 7.95 -18.09
C TYR A 87 -2.73 7.23 -19.10
N ARG A 88 -1.72 6.49 -18.62
CA ARG A 88 -0.87 5.68 -19.51
C ARG A 88 -1.60 4.48 -20.08
N PHE A 89 -2.47 3.84 -19.31
CA PHE A 89 -3.33 2.76 -19.76
C PHE A 89 -4.29 3.26 -20.85
N LEU A 90 -5.02 4.36 -20.62
CA LEU A 90 -5.86 4.98 -21.65
C LEU A 90 -5.06 5.43 -22.88
N ALA A 91 -3.76 5.68 -22.75
CA ALA A 91 -2.90 6.05 -23.86
C ALA A 91 -2.30 4.86 -24.63
N CYS A 92 -2.26 3.65 -24.05
CA CYS A 92 -1.76 2.45 -24.73
C CYS A 92 -2.84 1.79 -25.60
N ASP A 93 -2.42 1.01 -26.58
CA ASP A 93 -3.32 0.42 -27.58
C ASP A 93 -4.38 -0.50 -26.96
N ASP A 94 -4.01 -1.27 -25.93
CA ASP A 94 -4.96 -2.14 -25.21
C ASP A 94 -6.04 -1.35 -24.48
N GLY A 95 -5.65 -0.26 -23.80
CA GLY A 95 -6.62 0.60 -23.12
C GLY A 95 -7.50 1.38 -24.09
N LYS A 96 -6.95 1.82 -25.24
CA LYS A 96 -7.74 2.47 -26.28
C LYS A 96 -8.77 1.52 -26.90
N ARG A 97 -8.36 0.29 -27.24
CA ARG A 97 -9.26 -0.75 -27.75
C ARG A 97 -10.41 -1.03 -26.79
N LEU A 98 -10.10 -1.23 -25.51
CA LEU A 98 -11.08 -1.62 -24.51
C LEU A 98 -12.07 -0.51 -24.15
N VAL A 99 -11.61 0.75 -24.13
CA VAL A 99 -12.43 1.88 -23.67
C VAL A 99 -13.10 2.63 -24.82
N PHE A 100 -12.44 2.74 -25.96
CA PHE A 100 -12.89 3.55 -27.10
C PHE A 100 -13.34 2.74 -28.33
N ASN A 101 -13.22 1.40 -28.33
CA ASN A 101 -13.57 0.54 -29.48
C ASN A 101 -12.85 0.93 -30.79
N GLU A 102 -11.61 1.42 -30.70
CA GLU A 102 -10.72 1.69 -31.85
C GLU A 102 -9.84 0.50 -32.21
#